data_AF-A0A848U480-F1
#
_entry.id   AF-A0A848U480-F1
#
_cell.length_a   1.000
_cell.length_b   1.000
_cell.length_c   1.000
_cell.angle_alpha   90.00
_cell.angle_beta   90.00
_cell.angle_gamma   90.00
#
_symmetry.space_group_name_H-M   'P 1'
#
loop_
_entity.id
_entity.type
_entity.pdbx_description
1 polymer ?
#
loop_
_entity_poly.entity_id
_entity_poly.type
_entity_poly.pdbx_seq_one_letter_code
_entity_poly.pdbx_strand_id
1 'polypeptide(L)'
;MNTLPAQRVLLFIYVLLLLVPAGIQAQPAGPALDRFAPDTVLVKFRPGTPAATKAQVHAAANANFVRTLTGTEVLLMRVPSGAVDRSLNAYRNNPNILTADKNYRRVIYLPATWEGSETIGTPPNDLTFQNFNEQWNLHNTGQAFGLTLNYNSTAYLYPSYEGVPDADINAPEAW
;
A
#
# COMPACT_ATOMS: atom_id res chain seq x y z
N MET A 1 -27.73 -26.38 51.65
CA MET A 1 -26.53 -26.12 50.81
C MET A 1 -26.52 -27.18 49.71
N ASN A 2 -27.00 -26.85 48.51
CA ASN A 2 -27.08 -27.81 47.40
C ASN A 2 -25.73 -27.90 46.70
N THR A 3 -25.07 -29.06 46.81
CA THR A 3 -23.88 -29.37 46.02
C THR A 3 -24.32 -29.68 44.58
N LEU A 4 -23.74 -28.97 43.61
CA LEU A 4 -23.97 -29.26 42.20
C LEU A 4 -23.33 -30.63 41.86
N PRO A 5 -24.01 -31.52 41.11
CA PRO A 5 -23.48 -32.85 40.79
C PRO A 5 -22.21 -32.73 39.93
N ALA A 6 -21.19 -33.53 40.25
CA ALA A 6 -19.84 -33.50 39.63
C ALA A 6 -19.85 -33.51 38.09
N GLN A 7 -20.89 -34.09 37.50
CA GLN A 7 -21.12 -34.15 36.05
C GLN A 7 -21.37 -32.76 35.41
N ARG A 8 -22.00 -31.82 36.14
CA ARG A 8 -22.21 -30.44 35.69
C ARG A 8 -20.94 -29.59 35.77
N VAL A 9 -20.06 -29.90 36.72
CA VAL A 9 -18.77 -29.21 36.89
C VAL A 9 -17.81 -29.60 35.75
N LEU A 10 -17.77 -30.88 35.38
CA LEU A 10 -16.96 -31.38 34.27
C LEU A 10 -17.39 -30.82 32.90
N LEU A 11 -18.70 -30.67 32.67
CA LEU A 11 -19.23 -30.10 31.43
C LEU A 11 -18.92 -28.59 31.32
N PHE A 12 -18.96 -27.86 32.43
CA PHE A 12 -18.55 -26.46 32.48
C PHE A 12 -17.06 -26.28 32.18
N ILE A 13 -16.19 -27.15 32.71
CA ILE A 13 -14.75 -27.11 32.42
C ILE A 13 -14.47 -27.41 30.94
N TYR A 14 -15.22 -28.34 30.34
CA TYR A 14 -15.05 -28.69 28.91
C TYR A 14 -15.50 -27.56 27.97
N VAL A 15 -16.59 -26.87 28.30
CA VAL A 15 -17.04 -25.68 27.55
C VAL A 15 -16.07 -24.51 27.72
N LEU A 16 -15.46 -24.35 28.89
CA LEU A 16 -14.45 -23.31 29.13
C LEU A 16 -13.14 -23.55 28.36
N LEU A 17 -12.76 -24.82 28.14
CA LEU A 17 -11.55 -25.20 27.40
C LEU A 17 -11.67 -25.06 25.87
N LEU A 18 -12.90 -24.99 25.34
CA LEU A 18 -13.16 -24.76 23.91
C LEU A 18 -13.19 -23.27 23.53
N LEU A 19 -13.17 -22.35 24.51
CA LEU A 19 -12.90 -20.92 24.28
C LEU A 19 -11.39 -20.66 24.24
N VAL A 20 -10.68 -21.30 23.31
CA VAL A 20 -9.37 -20.78 22.90
C VAL A 20 -9.67 -19.70 21.86
N PRO A 21 -9.48 -18.39 22.16
CA PRO A 21 -9.58 -17.39 21.12
C PRO A 21 -8.54 -17.77 20.06
N ALA A 22 -9.01 -18.05 18.84
CA ALA A 22 -8.14 -18.14 17.68
C ALA A 22 -7.26 -16.89 17.70
N GLY A 23 -5.99 -17.08 18.05
CA GLY A 23 -5.07 -15.97 18.26
C GLY A 23 -5.05 -15.15 16.99
N ILE A 24 -5.36 -13.86 17.10
CA ILE A 24 -5.11 -12.91 16.03
C ILE A 24 -3.59 -12.97 15.80
N GLN A 25 -3.17 -13.75 14.80
CA GLN A 25 -1.80 -13.72 14.35
C GLN A 25 -1.59 -12.34 13.74
N ALA A 26 -0.91 -11.48 14.50
CA ALA A 26 -0.42 -10.22 13.99
C ALA A 26 0.36 -10.51 12.71
N GLN A 27 -0.13 -9.98 11.60
CA GLN A 27 0.54 -10.12 10.33
C GLN A 27 1.95 -9.54 10.51
N PRO A 28 3.02 -10.29 10.17
CA PRO A 28 4.37 -9.83 10.42
C PRO A 28 4.57 -8.48 9.74
N ALA A 29 4.97 -7.47 10.52
CA ALA A 29 5.37 -6.19 9.97
C ALA A 29 6.47 -6.46 8.94
N GLY A 30 6.21 -6.10 7.67
CA GLY A 30 7.20 -6.23 6.61
C GLY A 30 8.50 -5.50 6.98
N PRO A 31 9.64 -5.88 6.39
CA PRO A 31 10.92 -5.27 6.69
C PRO A 31 10.83 -3.75 6.54
N ALA A 32 11.29 -3.01 7.55
CA ALA A 32 11.37 -1.57 7.50
C ALA A 32 12.33 -1.16 6.37
N LEU A 33 11.78 -0.69 5.26
CA LEU A 33 12.57 -0.17 4.15
C LEU A 33 13.12 1.21 4.55
N ASP A 34 14.40 1.43 4.24
CA ASP A 34 14.95 2.78 4.31
C ASP A 34 14.08 3.76 3.51
N ARG A 35 13.82 4.92 4.10
CA ARG A 35 12.92 5.93 3.52
C ARG A 35 13.35 6.38 2.12
N PHE A 36 14.63 6.24 1.78
CA PHE A 36 15.21 6.56 0.47
C PHE A 36 16.35 5.59 0.13
N ALA A 37 16.71 5.50 -1.15
CA ALA A 37 17.82 4.68 -1.60
C ALA A 37 19.17 5.25 -1.13
N PRO A 38 20.09 4.41 -0.60
CA PRO A 38 21.32 4.88 0.04
C PRO A 38 22.41 5.35 -0.95
N ASP A 39 22.20 5.14 -2.25
CA ASP A 39 23.20 5.26 -3.30
C ASP A 39 22.67 5.97 -4.55
N THR A 40 21.47 6.55 -4.51
CA THR A 40 20.89 7.27 -5.66
C THR A 40 20.20 8.57 -5.30
N VAL A 41 20.29 9.53 -6.21
CA VAL A 41 19.67 10.86 -6.12
C VAL A 41 18.98 11.23 -7.43
N LEU A 42 17.99 12.10 -7.34
CA LEU A 42 17.23 12.63 -8.47
C LEU A 42 17.65 14.08 -8.70
N VAL A 43 17.98 14.42 -9.94
CA VAL A 43 18.53 15.74 -10.28
C VAL A 43 17.90 16.26 -11.55
N LYS A 44 17.51 17.53 -11.57
CA LYS A 44 17.07 18.23 -12.78
C LYS A 44 17.91 19.49 -12.98
N PHE A 45 18.45 19.66 -14.18
CA PHE A 45 19.14 20.89 -14.57
C PHE A 45 18.16 21.96 -15.02
N ARG A 46 18.58 23.22 -14.95
CA ARG A 46 17.89 24.32 -15.63
C ARG A 46 17.94 24.11 -17.14
N PRO A 47 16.86 24.43 -17.87
CA PRO A 47 16.85 24.38 -19.33
C PRO A 47 18.01 25.15 -19.95
N GLY A 48 18.56 24.64 -21.05
CA GLY A 48 19.70 25.25 -21.73
C GLY A 48 21.07 24.98 -21.09
N THR A 49 21.16 24.28 -19.95
CA THR A 49 22.47 23.92 -19.37
C THR A 49 23.28 23.06 -20.36
N PRO A 50 24.48 23.47 -20.79
CA PRO A 50 25.28 22.72 -21.75
C PRO A 50 25.70 21.34 -21.24
N ALA A 51 25.83 20.35 -22.12
CA ALA A 51 26.21 18.98 -21.75
C ALA A 51 27.56 18.91 -21.01
N ALA A 52 28.55 19.72 -21.43
CA ALA A 52 29.84 19.82 -20.76
C ALA A 52 29.70 20.32 -19.31
N THR A 53 28.86 21.34 -19.09
CA THR A 53 28.55 21.83 -17.74
C THR A 53 27.87 20.75 -16.91
N LYS A 54 26.89 20.02 -17.45
CA LYS A 54 26.24 18.91 -16.73
C LYS A 54 27.26 17.87 -16.26
N ALA A 55 28.18 17.46 -17.14
CA ALA A 55 29.24 16.51 -16.81
C ALA A 55 30.13 17.01 -15.66
N GLN A 56 30.52 18.29 -15.66
CA GLN A 56 31.30 18.89 -14.56
C GLN A 56 30.54 18.87 -13.24
N VAL A 57 29.24 19.22 -13.25
CA VAL A 57 28.41 19.18 -12.03
C VAL A 57 28.30 17.77 -11.48
N HIS A 58 28.10 16.77 -12.34
CA HIS A 58 28.05 15.36 -11.93
C HIS A 58 29.38 14.88 -11.32
N ALA A 59 30.51 15.24 -11.94
CA ALA A 59 31.83 14.91 -11.42
C ALA A 59 32.07 15.54 -10.03
N ALA A 60 31.70 16.81 -9.83
CA ALA A 60 31.81 17.50 -8.54
C ALA A 60 30.96 16.84 -7.44
N ALA A 61 29.82 16.23 -7.80
CA ALA A 61 28.96 15.49 -6.89
C ALA A 61 29.37 14.01 -6.70
N ASN A 62 30.49 13.57 -7.30
CA ASN A 62 30.92 12.17 -7.37
C ASN A 62 29.78 11.24 -7.81
N ALA A 63 29.08 11.63 -8.87
CA ALA A 63 27.85 10.99 -9.32
C ALA A 63 27.95 10.48 -10.75
N ASN A 64 27.41 9.29 -10.98
CA ASN A 64 27.36 8.65 -12.29
C ASN A 64 25.93 8.57 -12.82
N PHE A 65 25.74 8.88 -14.11
CA PHE A 65 24.42 8.80 -14.73
C PHE A 65 23.93 7.36 -14.77
N VAL A 66 22.66 7.14 -14.38
CA VAL A 66 22.00 5.83 -14.50
C VAL A 66 21.00 5.87 -15.66
N ARG A 67 20.04 6.80 -15.59
CA ARG A 67 19.02 7.00 -16.63
C ARG A 67 18.30 8.32 -16.44
N THR A 68 17.57 8.73 -17.47
CA THR A 68 16.53 9.75 -17.36
C THR A 68 15.20 9.09 -16.99
N LEU A 69 14.40 9.73 -16.14
CA LEU A 69 13.04 9.27 -15.86
C LEU A 69 12.13 9.62 -17.05
N THR A 70 11.56 8.59 -17.68
CA THR A 70 10.71 8.71 -18.88
C THR A 70 9.62 9.76 -18.73
N GLY A 71 9.44 10.59 -19.77
CA GLY A 71 8.45 11.69 -19.76
C GLY A 71 8.88 12.92 -18.96
N THR A 72 10.10 12.93 -18.41
CA THR A 72 10.64 14.06 -17.65
C THR A 72 12.10 14.35 -18.05
N GLU A 73 12.62 15.50 -17.59
CA GLU A 73 14.05 15.83 -17.70
C GLU A 73 14.83 15.51 -16.41
N VAL A 74 14.24 14.72 -15.50
CA VAL A 74 14.87 14.33 -14.24
C VAL A 74 15.82 13.16 -14.49
N LEU A 75 17.03 13.29 -13.98
CA LEU A 75 18.10 12.31 -14.09
C LEU A 75 18.19 11.53 -12.78
N LEU A 76 18.24 10.20 -12.88
CA LEU A 76 18.64 9.32 -11.80
C LEU A 76 20.16 9.17 -11.83
N MET A 77 20.78 9.59 -10.73
CA MET A 77 22.23 9.55 -10.56
C MET A 77 22.61 8.56 -9.47
N ARG A 78 23.69 7.81 -9.68
CA ARG A 78 24.31 6.95 -8.68
C ARG A 78 25.41 7.69 -7.96
N VAL A 79 25.44 7.59 -6.64
CA VAL A 79 26.45 8.16 -5.76
C VAL A 79 27.02 7.06 -4.88
N PRO A 80 28.18 7.24 -4.23
CA PRO A 80 28.67 6.27 -3.26
C PRO A 80 27.62 6.01 -2.17
N SER A 81 27.50 4.75 -1.75
CA SER A 81 26.57 4.39 -0.67
C SER A 81 26.86 5.21 0.59
N GLY A 82 25.81 5.78 1.20
CA GLY A 82 25.92 6.66 2.36
C GLY A 82 26.36 8.10 2.03
N ALA A 83 26.57 8.45 0.76
CA ALA A 83 26.97 9.80 0.33
C ALA A 83 25.81 10.65 -0.21
N VAL A 84 24.56 10.20 -0.09
CA VAL A 84 23.36 10.89 -0.62
C VAL A 84 23.32 12.36 -0.21
N ASP A 85 23.41 12.66 1.08
CA ASP A 85 23.29 14.04 1.58
C ASP A 85 24.46 14.92 1.14
N ARG A 86 25.68 14.39 1.13
CA ARG A 86 26.87 15.09 0.62
C ARG A 86 26.73 15.45 -0.85
N SER A 87 26.27 14.49 -1.67
CA SER A 87 26.10 14.67 -3.11
C SER A 87 24.96 15.64 -3.40
N LEU A 88 23.87 15.59 -2.64
CA LEU A 88 22.77 16.55 -2.74
C LEU A 88 23.22 17.97 -2.42
N ASN A 89 24.06 18.16 -1.40
CA ASN A 89 24.61 19.48 -1.09
C ASN A 89 25.44 20.03 -2.27
N ALA A 90 26.25 19.19 -2.91
CA ALA A 90 27.01 19.59 -4.11
C ALA A 90 26.08 20.03 -5.26
N TYR A 91 24.99 19.28 -5.51
CA TYR A 91 24.00 19.67 -6.52
C TYR A 91 23.25 20.96 -6.15
N ARG A 92 22.75 21.06 -4.92
CA ARG A 92 21.93 22.20 -4.47
C ARG A 92 22.70 23.52 -4.47
N ASN A 93 24.02 23.46 -4.27
CA ASN A 93 24.89 24.63 -4.32
C ASN A 93 25.27 25.06 -5.75
N ASN A 94 24.89 24.30 -6.78
CA ASN A 94 25.20 24.63 -8.17
C ASN A 94 24.07 25.45 -8.83
N PRO A 95 24.35 26.63 -9.40
CA PRO A 95 23.30 27.50 -9.97
C PRO A 95 22.59 26.90 -11.19
N ASN A 96 23.20 25.92 -11.87
CA ASN A 96 22.59 25.24 -13.03
C ASN A 96 21.58 24.17 -12.63
N ILE A 97 21.44 23.87 -11.34
CA ILE A 97 20.49 22.88 -10.84
C ILE A 97 19.14 23.56 -10.58
N LEU A 98 18.08 22.92 -11.08
CA LEU A 98 16.70 23.31 -10.84
C LEU A 98 16.16 22.61 -9.59
N THR A 99 16.35 21.29 -9.50
CA THR A 99 15.98 20.48 -8.32
C THR A 99 16.99 19.36 -8.07
N ALA A 100 17.15 18.99 -6.80
CA ALA A 100 17.97 17.86 -6.38
C ALA A 100 17.40 17.23 -5.10
N ASP A 101 16.96 15.98 -5.20
CA ASP A 101 16.20 15.27 -4.17
C ASP A 101 16.68 13.84 -3.93
N LYS A 102 16.35 13.32 -2.76
CA LYS A 102 16.57 11.90 -2.43
C LYS A 102 15.67 11.03 -3.30
N ASN A 103 16.17 9.86 -3.71
CA ASN A 103 15.33 8.85 -4.35
C ASN A 103 14.51 8.11 -3.27
N TYR A 104 13.36 8.67 -2.91
CA TYR A 104 12.49 8.12 -1.88
C TYR A 104 11.89 6.77 -2.27
N ARG A 105 11.84 5.85 -1.29
CA ARG A 105 11.11 4.59 -1.41
C ARG A 105 9.70 4.79 -0.84
N ARG A 106 8.71 4.21 -1.51
CA ARG A 106 7.32 4.17 -1.05
C ARG A 106 6.81 2.75 -1.22
N VAL A 107 6.10 2.28 -0.21
CA VAL A 107 5.33 1.03 -0.32
C VAL A 107 4.07 1.39 -1.08
N ILE A 108 3.87 0.73 -2.22
CA ILE A 108 2.59 0.75 -2.91
C ILE A 108 1.80 -0.42 -2.32
N TYR A 109 0.71 -0.12 -1.64
CA TYR A 109 -0.25 -1.14 -1.24
C TYR A 109 -1.00 -1.55 -2.50
N LEU A 110 -0.62 -2.70 -3.04
CA LEU A 110 -1.44 -3.36 -4.05
C LEU A 110 -2.63 -3.98 -3.32
N PRO A 111 -3.85 -3.82 -3.84
CA PRO A 111 -4.99 -4.52 -3.27
C PRO A 111 -4.70 -6.03 -3.33
N ALA A 112 -5.05 -6.75 -2.27
CA ALA A 112 -4.83 -8.20 -2.17
C ALA A 112 -5.60 -8.97 -3.26
N THR A 113 -6.61 -8.33 -3.83
CA THR A 113 -7.41 -8.79 -4.96
C THR A 113 -7.30 -7.75 -6.09
N TRP A 114 -7.16 -8.21 -7.32
CA TRP A 114 -7.50 -7.41 -8.51
C TRP A 114 -9.02 -7.43 -8.70
N GLU A 115 -9.59 -6.45 -9.42
CA GLU A 115 -11.03 -6.43 -9.75
C GLU A 115 -11.42 -7.70 -10.53
N GLY A 116 -12.27 -8.55 -9.95
CA GLY A 116 -12.61 -9.88 -10.48
C GLY A 116 -11.62 -11.00 -10.13
N SER A 117 -10.68 -10.74 -9.21
CA SER A 117 -9.74 -11.72 -8.64
C SER A 117 -10.03 -11.99 -7.16
N GLU A 118 -11.22 -11.68 -6.65
CA GLU A 118 -11.71 -12.42 -5.48
C GLU A 118 -11.57 -13.89 -5.82
N THR A 119 -10.98 -14.69 -4.92
CA THR A 119 -10.68 -16.09 -5.20
C THR A 119 -11.97 -16.79 -5.63
N ILE A 120 -12.13 -16.93 -6.95
CA ILE A 120 -13.10 -17.81 -7.58
C ILE A 120 -12.85 -19.14 -6.91
N GLY A 121 -13.78 -19.54 -6.04
CA GLY A 121 -13.61 -20.65 -5.12
C GLY A 121 -13.07 -21.82 -5.91
N THR A 122 -11.96 -22.40 -5.45
CA THR A 122 -11.33 -23.56 -6.10
C THR A 122 -12.42 -24.53 -6.53
N PRO A 123 -12.68 -24.73 -7.85
CA PRO A 123 -11.81 -24.44 -9.00
C PRO A 123 -11.92 -23.04 -9.68
N PRO A 124 -10.87 -22.61 -10.42
CA PRO A 124 -10.61 -21.21 -10.85
C PRO A 124 -11.57 -20.58 -11.90
N ASN A 125 -12.78 -21.10 -12.06
CA ASN A 125 -13.77 -20.68 -13.05
C ASN A 125 -15.21 -20.88 -12.56
N ASP A 126 -15.41 -20.95 -11.25
CA ASP A 126 -16.73 -20.90 -10.65
C ASP A 126 -17.38 -19.52 -10.83
N LEU A 127 -18.07 -19.35 -11.96
CA LEU A 127 -18.91 -18.19 -12.30
C LEU A 127 -20.11 -18.02 -11.35
N THR A 128 -20.25 -18.83 -10.29
CA THR A 128 -21.30 -18.68 -9.29
C THR A 128 -20.97 -17.64 -8.22
N PHE A 129 -19.71 -17.21 -8.07
CA PHE A 129 -19.35 -16.04 -7.27
C PHE A 129 -19.70 -14.75 -8.03
N GLN A 130 -21.00 -14.49 -8.14
CA GLN A 130 -21.53 -13.21 -8.62
C GLN A 130 -21.50 -12.21 -7.46
N ASN A 131 -20.40 -11.45 -7.34
CA ASN A 131 -20.30 -10.33 -6.41
C ASN A 131 -21.14 -9.12 -6.85
N PHE A 132 -21.99 -9.25 -7.89
CA PHE A 132 -22.90 -8.19 -8.34
C PHE A 132 -23.75 -7.65 -7.17
N ASN A 133 -24.21 -8.52 -6.27
CA ASN A 133 -24.93 -8.10 -5.06
C ASN A 133 -24.09 -7.28 -4.06
N GLU A 134 -22.76 -7.34 -4.17
CA GLU A 134 -21.80 -6.60 -3.34
C GLU A 134 -21.32 -5.32 -4.03
N GLN A 135 -21.62 -5.15 -5.33
CA GLN A 135 -21.26 -3.98 -6.13
C GLN A 135 -22.24 -2.82 -5.89
N TRP A 136 -22.10 -2.17 -4.74
CA TRP A 136 -22.90 -1.00 -4.33
C TRP A 136 -23.01 0.13 -5.36
N ASN A 137 -22.06 0.26 -6.31
CA ASN A 137 -22.13 1.25 -7.40
C ASN A 137 -23.05 0.83 -8.57
N LEU A 138 -23.38 -0.45 -8.68
CA LEU A 138 -24.06 -1.07 -9.82
C LEU A 138 -25.35 -1.81 -9.44
N HIS A 139 -25.48 -2.21 -8.17
CA HIS A 139 -26.67 -2.82 -7.61
C HIS A 139 -26.82 -2.45 -6.14
N ASN A 140 -27.49 -1.34 -5.85
CA ASN A 140 -27.65 -0.84 -4.47
C ASN A 140 -29.04 -1.17 -3.91
N THR A 141 -29.10 -2.22 -3.10
CA THR A 141 -30.31 -2.65 -2.37
C THR A 141 -30.37 -2.09 -0.94
N GLY A 142 -29.45 -1.20 -0.58
CA GLY A 142 -29.21 -0.78 0.79
C GLY A 142 -28.31 -1.73 1.58
N GLN A 143 -27.54 -2.57 0.88
CA GLN A 143 -26.61 -3.49 1.51
C GLN A 143 -25.47 -2.76 2.24
N ALA A 144 -24.97 -3.38 3.30
CA ALA A 144 -23.85 -2.86 4.06
C ALA A 144 -22.51 -3.21 3.39
N PHE A 145 -21.55 -2.28 3.40
CA PHE A 145 -20.27 -2.44 2.70
C PHE A 145 -19.11 -1.70 3.40
N GLY A 146 -17.90 -1.95 2.90
CA GLY A 146 -16.69 -1.24 3.29
C GLY A 146 -16.09 -1.64 4.64
N LEU A 147 -14.81 -1.32 4.80
CA LEU A 147 -13.99 -1.63 5.96
C LEU A 147 -13.27 -0.36 6.42
N THR A 148 -13.36 -0.02 7.70
CA THR A 148 -12.68 1.14 8.27
C THR A 148 -11.81 0.67 9.42
N LEU A 149 -10.59 1.21 9.49
CA LEU A 149 -9.72 1.02 10.64
C LEU A 149 -10.27 1.86 11.80
N ASN A 150 -10.55 1.21 12.92
CA ASN A 150 -10.81 1.97 14.13
C ASN A 150 -9.50 2.66 14.57
N TYR A 151 -9.48 3.98 14.70
CA TYR A 151 -8.22 4.66 15.04
C TYR A 151 -7.81 4.43 16.51
N ASN A 152 -8.74 4.00 17.36
CA ASN A 152 -8.50 3.70 18.78
C ASN A 152 -8.19 2.22 19.07
N SER A 153 -8.31 1.34 18.07
CA SER A 153 -7.95 -0.07 18.17
C SER A 153 -7.56 -0.59 16.80
N THR A 154 -6.51 -1.40 16.67
CA THR A 154 -6.10 -1.99 15.37
C THR A 154 -7.14 -2.96 14.77
N ALA A 155 -8.38 -2.93 15.28
CA ALA A 155 -9.53 -3.66 14.78
C ALA A 155 -10.10 -2.97 13.54
N TYR A 156 -10.51 -3.79 12.59
CA TYR A 156 -11.31 -3.35 11.46
C TYR A 156 -12.78 -3.37 11.84
N LEU A 157 -13.52 -2.32 11.48
CA LEU A 157 -14.97 -2.24 11.63
C LEU A 157 -15.63 -2.70 10.33
N TYR A 158 -16.50 -3.71 10.43
CA TYR A 158 -17.29 -4.24 9.32
C TYR A 158 -18.74 -4.52 9.75
N PRO A 159 -19.76 -4.08 8.98
CA PRO A 159 -19.65 -3.16 7.85
C PRO A 159 -19.36 -1.73 8.33
N SER A 160 -18.75 -0.90 7.50
CA SER A 160 -18.48 0.51 7.84
C SER A 160 -19.51 1.49 7.29
N TYR A 161 -20.24 1.09 6.25
CA TYR A 161 -21.21 1.91 5.55
C TYR A 161 -22.44 1.07 5.20
N GLU A 162 -23.58 1.73 5.06
CA GLU A 162 -24.81 1.16 4.52
C GLU A 162 -25.19 1.95 3.28
N GLY A 163 -25.56 1.25 2.20
CA GLY A 163 -26.09 1.89 1.00
C GLY A 163 -27.46 2.53 1.27
N VAL A 164 -27.77 3.60 0.55
CA VAL A 164 -29.16 4.07 0.41
C VAL A 164 -29.78 3.26 -0.73
N PRO A 165 -30.88 2.52 -0.53
CA PRO A 165 -31.50 1.73 -1.60
C PRO A 165 -31.75 2.58 -2.86
N ASP A 166 -31.45 2.02 -4.04
CA ASP A 166 -31.67 2.64 -5.36
C ASP A 166 -30.88 3.94 -5.61
N ALA A 167 -29.80 4.17 -4.84
CA ALA A 167 -28.92 5.32 -5.04
C ALA A 167 -27.76 5.07 -6.02
N ASP A 168 -27.76 3.92 -6.69
CA ASP A 168 -26.85 3.58 -7.78
C ASP A 168 -27.30 4.16 -9.13
N ILE A 169 -26.47 3.99 -10.16
CA ILE A 169 -26.80 4.44 -11.51
C ILE A 169 -27.74 3.41 -12.14
N ASN A 170 -28.95 3.86 -12.49
CA ASN A 170 -29.90 3.13 -13.32
C ASN A 170 -29.40 3.00 -14.77
N ALA A 171 -28.37 2.18 -14.98
CA ALA A 171 -27.90 1.84 -16.31
C ALA A 171 -28.93 0.92 -16.99
N PRO A 172 -29.23 1.11 -18.29
CA PRO A 172 -30.04 0.15 -19.03
C PRO A 172 -29.41 -1.24 -18.93
N GLU A 173 -30.20 -2.25 -18.59
CA GLU A 173 -29.71 -3.62 -18.52
C GLU A 173 -29.22 -4.06 -19.92
N ALA A 174 -27.93 -4.37 -20.02
CA ALA A 174 -27.25 -4.70 -21.27
C ALA A 174 -27.01 -6.21 -21.42
N TRP A 175 -27.93 -7.04 -20.93
CA TRP A 175 -27.92 -8.49 -21.12
C TRP A 175 -28.88 -8.94 -22.22
#